data_AF-A0A1G2I9C8-F1
#
_entry.id   AF-A0A1G2I9C8-F1
#
_cell.length_a   1.000
_cell.length_b   1.000
_cell.length_c   1.000
_cell.angle_alpha   90.00
_cell.angle_beta   90.00
_cell.angle_gamma   90.00
#
_symmetry.space_group_name_H-M   'P 1'
#
loop_
_entity.id
_entity.type
_entity.pdbx_description
1 polymer ?
#
loop_
_entity_poly.entity_id
_entity_poly.type
_entity_poly.pdbx_seq_one_letter_code
_entity_poly.pdbx_strand_id
1 'polypeptide(L)'
;MITNFRKKQKSNTASSFFSSPFVKFFFILIIVFLLYTDVKVYKDRKKLNSQIDNLKEKIETIQKKNSTLEQGIVRVNDKDYIEKVAREELDLQIQNEKVISFVMPEPKPKEEINTSVNFFNPKTWLGWFSNSWQWIKSKF
;
A
#
# COMPACT_ATOMS: atom_id res chain seq x y z
N MET A 1 53.27 39.78 -47.57
CA MET A 1 53.20 38.53 -46.75
C MET A 1 51.77 38.02 -46.84
N ILE A 2 51.54 36.87 -47.49
CA ILE A 2 50.21 36.27 -47.67
C ILE A 2 50.18 35.02 -46.80
N THR A 3 49.29 34.95 -45.82
CA THR A 3 49.15 33.82 -44.90
C THR A 3 48.03 32.90 -45.37
N ASN A 4 48.39 31.66 -45.72
CA ASN A 4 47.44 30.64 -46.15
C ASN A 4 46.91 29.88 -44.91
N PHE A 5 45.65 30.11 -44.52
CA PHE A 5 45.01 29.34 -43.46
C PHE A 5 44.46 28.03 -44.01
N ARG A 6 45.15 26.91 -43.73
CA ARG A 6 44.68 25.57 -44.07
C ARG A 6 43.48 25.22 -43.18
N LYS A 7 42.27 25.31 -43.73
CA LYS A 7 41.02 24.95 -43.04
C LYS A 7 41.06 23.46 -42.65
N LYS A 8 41.09 23.18 -41.35
CA LYS A 8 41.03 21.82 -40.79
C LYS A 8 39.65 21.23 -41.09
N GLN A 9 39.57 20.30 -42.02
CA GLN A 9 38.33 19.63 -42.39
C GLN A 9 37.88 18.77 -41.20
N LYS A 10 36.69 19.06 -40.67
CA LYS A 10 36.09 18.39 -39.51
C LYS A 10 35.79 16.94 -39.93
N SER A 11 36.57 15.98 -39.45
CA SER A 11 36.35 14.57 -39.75
C SER A 11 35.05 14.11 -39.08
N ASN A 12 34.01 13.86 -39.88
CA ASN A 12 32.72 13.29 -39.46
C ASN A 12 32.83 11.79 -39.13
N THR A 13 33.97 11.32 -38.62
CA THR A 13 34.22 9.91 -38.32
C THR A 13 33.36 9.40 -37.16
N ALA A 14 32.87 10.27 -36.28
CA ALA A 14 31.98 9.87 -35.19
C ALA A 14 30.59 9.41 -35.68
N SER A 15 30.05 9.95 -36.78
CA SER A 15 28.71 9.59 -37.26
C SER A 15 28.64 8.26 -38.00
N SER A 16 29.76 7.73 -38.51
CA SER A 16 29.80 6.45 -39.23
C SER A 16 29.88 5.23 -38.30
N PHE A 17 30.30 5.40 -37.04
CA PHE A 17 30.36 4.29 -36.08
C PHE A 17 28.97 3.95 -35.51
N PHE A 18 28.09 4.94 -35.33
CA PHE A 18 26.72 4.72 -34.82
C PHE A 18 25.75 4.12 -35.86
N SER A 19 26.11 4.10 -37.14
CA SER A 19 25.28 3.45 -38.18
C SER A 19 25.47 1.93 -38.26
N SER A 20 26.50 1.37 -37.62
CA SER A 20 26.76 -0.07 -37.64
C SER A 20 25.69 -0.86 -36.87
N PRO A 21 25.14 -1.96 -37.43
CA PRO A 21 24.13 -2.78 -36.75
C PRO A 21 24.64 -3.39 -35.44
N PHE A 22 25.94 -3.68 -35.34
CA PHE A 22 26.56 -4.20 -34.12
C PHE A 22 26.53 -3.21 -32.96
N VAL A 23 26.76 -1.92 -33.23
CA VAL A 23 26.75 -0.87 -32.21
C VAL A 23 25.32 -0.67 -31.68
N LYS A 24 24.30 -0.72 -32.56
CA LYS A 24 22.90 -0.65 -32.16
C LYS A 24 22.48 -1.84 -31.30
N PHE A 25 22.90 -3.05 -31.66
CA PHE A 25 22.63 -4.25 -30.87
C PHE A 25 23.27 -4.16 -29.47
N PHE A 26 24.54 -3.76 -29.40
CA PHE A 26 25.23 -3.60 -28.12
C PHE A 26 24.58 -2.51 -27.25
N PHE A 27 24.12 -1.42 -27.87
CA PHE A 27 23.39 -0.36 -27.18
C PHE A 27 22.04 -0.85 -26.62
N ILE A 28 21.29 -1.64 -27.37
CA ILE A 28 20.07 -2.30 -26.88
C ILE A 28 20.37 -3.19 -25.68
N LEU A 29 21.47 -3.95 -25.73
CA LEU A 29 21.86 -4.88 -24.68
C LEU A 29 22.23 -4.13 -23.39
N ILE A 30 22.92 -2.99 -23.51
CA ILE A 30 23.19 -2.07 -22.41
C ILE A 30 21.90 -1.53 -21.81
N ILE A 31 20.94 -1.08 -22.63
CA ILE A 31 19.66 -0.57 -22.14
C ILE A 31 18.89 -1.64 -21.38
N VAL A 32 18.82 -2.86 -21.92
CA VAL A 32 18.14 -3.98 -21.25
C VAL A 32 18.82 -4.33 -19.92
N PHE A 33 20.16 -4.32 -19.89
CA PHE A 33 20.92 -4.53 -18.66
C PHE A 33 20.64 -3.44 -17.61
N LEU A 34 20.60 -2.17 -18.01
CA LEU A 34 20.25 -1.04 -17.14
C LEU A 34 18.83 -1.15 -16.58
N LEU A 35 17.85 -1.50 -17.42
CA LEU A 35 16.47 -1.69 -16.96
C LEU A 35 16.38 -2.86 -15.96
N TYR A 36 17.10 -3.95 -16.22
CA TYR A 36 17.11 -5.10 -15.33
C TYR A 36 17.70 -4.77 -13.95
N THR A 37 18.82 -4.04 -13.92
CA THR A 37 19.47 -3.63 -12.66
C THR A 37 18.60 -2.64 -11.89
N ASP A 38 17.98 -1.69 -12.57
CA ASP A 38 17.11 -0.69 -11.95
C ASP A 38 15.88 -1.33 -11.29
N VAL A 39 15.24 -2.29 -11.96
CA VAL A 39 14.12 -3.05 -11.39
C VAL A 39 14.55 -3.84 -10.15
N LYS A 40 15.74 -4.45 -10.16
CA LYS A 40 16.26 -5.18 -9.00
C LYS A 40 16.51 -4.25 -7.82
N VAL A 41 17.20 -3.13 -8.05
CA VAL A 41 17.49 -2.12 -7.02
C VAL A 41 16.21 -1.52 -6.46
N TYR A 42 15.21 -1.26 -7.31
CA TYR A 42 13.92 -0.73 -6.88
C TYR A 42 13.18 -1.71 -5.95
N LYS A 43 13.17 -3.01 -6.28
CA LYS A 43 12.57 -4.05 -5.42
C LYS A 43 13.25 -4.13 -4.06
N ASP A 44 14.59 -4.11 -4.04
CA ASP A 44 15.37 -4.17 -2.80
C ASP A 44 15.12 -2.94 -1.93
N ARG A 45 15.10 -1.73 -2.53
CA ARG A 45 14.76 -0.49 -1.81
C ARG A 45 13.34 -0.53 -1.25
N LYS A 46 12.36 -1.01 -2.01
CA LYS A 46 10.98 -1.12 -1.54
C LYS A 46 10.86 -2.08 -0.36
N LYS A 47 11.57 -3.22 -0.40
CA LYS A 47 11.60 -4.18 0.71
C LYS A 47 12.21 -3.57 1.96
N LEU A 48 13.35 -2.88 1.83
CA LEU A 48 14.02 -2.22 2.95
C LEU A 48 13.16 -1.11 3.56
N ASN A 49 12.52 -0.26 2.73
CA ASN A 49 11.62 0.77 3.23
C ASN A 49 10.42 0.17 3.98
N SER A 50 9.82 -0.89 3.45
CA SER A 50 8.72 -1.58 4.16
C SER A 50 9.19 -2.17 5.50
N GLN A 51 10.42 -2.69 5.59
CA GLN A 51 10.99 -3.14 6.85
C GLN A 51 11.19 -1.99 7.84
N ILE A 52 11.69 -0.83 7.36
CA ILE A 52 11.86 0.38 8.18
C ILE A 52 10.50 0.85 8.71
N ASP A 53 9.47 0.90 7.87
CA ASP A 53 8.13 1.34 8.27
C ASP A 53 7.54 0.39 9.32
N ASN A 54 7.64 -0.92 9.11
CA ASN A 54 7.23 -1.92 10.09
C ASN A 54 7.99 -1.82 11.42
N LEU A 55 9.30 -1.56 11.37
CA LEU A 55 10.13 -1.38 12.57
C LEU A 55 9.72 -0.10 13.32
N LYS A 56 9.44 0.98 12.59
CA LYS A 56 8.97 2.24 13.17
C LYS A 56 7.63 2.09 13.85
N GLU A 57 6.68 1.39 13.22
CA GLU A 57 5.37 1.09 13.81
C GLU A 57 5.51 0.22 15.07
N LYS A 58 6.41 -0.78 15.05
CA LYS A 58 6.74 -1.58 16.25
C LYS A 58 7.31 -0.72 17.38
N ILE A 59 8.19 0.23 17.08
CA ILE A 59 8.73 1.14 18.09
C ILE A 59 7.62 1.99 18.69
N GLU A 60 6.75 2.58 17.86
CA GLU A 60 5.64 3.42 18.32
C GLU A 60 4.64 2.64 19.18
N THR A 61 4.28 1.42 18.76
CA THR A 61 3.39 0.55 19.54
C THR A 61 4.00 0.13 20.87
N ILE A 62 5.30 -0.18 20.91
CA ILE A 62 6.01 -0.50 22.16
C ILE A 62 6.08 0.71 23.08
N GLN A 63 6.40 1.90 22.55
CA GLN A 63 6.42 3.15 23.33
C GLN A 63 5.05 3.47 23.92
N LYS A 64 3.98 3.34 23.12
CA LYS A 64 2.61 3.54 23.60
C LYS A 64 2.26 2.55 24.70
N LYS A 65 2.58 1.25 24.51
CA LYS A 65 2.37 0.23 25.54
C LYS A 65 3.14 0.54 26.83
N ASN A 66 4.40 0.96 26.71
CA ASN A 66 5.20 1.30 27.87
C ASN A 66 4.61 2.49 28.63
N SER A 67 4.20 3.55 27.91
CA SER A 67 3.52 4.69 28.54
C SER A 67 2.21 4.30 29.23
N THR A 68 1.40 3.42 28.62
CA THR A 68 0.20 2.88 29.26
C THR A 68 0.53 2.07 30.51
N LEU A 69 1.59 1.26 30.48
CA LEU A 69 2.03 0.46 31.63
C LEU A 69 2.55 1.34 32.77
N GLU A 70 3.36 2.36 32.47
CA GLU A 70 3.82 3.35 33.46
C GLU A 70 2.64 4.08 34.11
N GLN A 71 1.67 4.49 33.29
CA GLN A 71 0.41 5.06 33.75
C GLN A 71 -0.42 4.10 34.59
N GLY A 72 -0.37 2.79 34.30
CA GLY A 72 -0.98 1.75 35.10
C GLY A 72 -0.28 1.61 36.45
N ILE A 73 1.05 1.55 36.47
CA ILE A 73 1.89 1.44 37.68
C ILE A 73 1.57 2.57 38.67
N VAL A 74 1.45 3.81 38.20
CA VAL A 74 1.07 4.95 39.06
C VAL A 74 -0.31 4.76 39.69
N ARG A 75 -1.23 4.09 38.97
CA ARG A 75 -2.61 3.84 39.40
C ARG A 75 -2.80 2.50 40.12
N VAL A 76 -1.75 1.69 40.31
CA VAL A 76 -1.85 0.39 41.00
C VAL A 76 -2.34 0.53 42.44
N ASN A 77 -2.09 1.65 43.11
CA ASN A 77 -2.58 1.91 44.46
C ASN A 77 -3.94 2.64 44.49
N ASP A 78 -4.51 2.95 43.34
CA ASP A 78 -5.81 3.62 43.23
C ASP A 78 -6.94 2.59 43.24
N LYS A 79 -7.81 2.69 44.26
CA LYS A 79 -8.89 1.74 44.50
C LYS A 79 -9.92 1.72 43.36
N ASP A 80 -10.19 2.88 42.77
CA ASP A 80 -11.15 3.01 41.67
C ASP A 80 -10.60 2.40 40.38
N TYR A 81 -9.29 2.52 40.17
CA TYR A 81 -8.60 1.89 39.03
C TYR A 81 -8.59 0.35 39.16
N ILE A 82 -8.30 -0.17 40.35
CA ILE A 82 -8.34 -1.62 40.62
C ILE A 82 -9.74 -2.18 40.35
N GLU A 83 -10.78 -1.51 40.85
CA GLU A 83 -12.16 -1.95 40.64
C GLU A 83 -12.54 -1.94 39.16
N LYS A 84 -12.15 -0.88 38.43
CA LYS A 84 -12.39 -0.78 36.99
C LYS A 84 -11.72 -1.92 36.21
N VAL A 85 -10.45 -2.17 36.46
CA VAL A 85 -9.70 -3.26 35.79
C VAL A 85 -10.29 -4.63 36.14
N ALA A 86 -10.66 -4.86 37.40
CA ALA A 86 -11.29 -6.10 37.83
C ALA A 86 -12.62 -6.36 37.09
N ARG A 87 -13.45 -5.33 36.91
CA ARG A 87 -14.74 -5.44 36.20
C ARG A 87 -14.57 -5.56 34.68
N GLU A 88 -13.72 -4.73 34.07
CA GLU A 88 -13.59 -4.62 32.60
C GLU A 88 -12.69 -5.69 31.99
N GLU A 89 -11.55 -6.00 32.62
CA GLU A 89 -10.54 -6.92 32.04
C GLU A 89 -10.67 -8.35 32.58
N LEU A 90 -11.09 -8.51 33.84
CA LEU A 90 -11.14 -9.82 34.50
C LEU A 90 -12.57 -10.34 34.73
N ASP A 91 -13.60 -9.55 34.39
CA ASP A 91 -15.02 -9.86 34.64
C ASP A 91 -15.30 -10.30 36.10
N LEU A 92 -14.51 -9.73 37.03
CA LEU A 92 -14.61 -9.99 38.46
C LEU A 92 -15.63 -9.06 39.11
N GLN A 93 -16.27 -9.58 40.16
CA GLN A 93 -17.34 -8.91 40.88
C GLN A 93 -17.04 -8.92 42.37
N ILE A 94 -17.59 -7.94 43.07
CA ILE A 94 -17.51 -7.90 44.52
C ILE A 94 -18.42 -9.00 45.08
N GLN A 95 -18.02 -9.65 46.18
CA GLN A 95 -18.68 -10.83 46.76
C GLN A 95 -20.16 -10.64 47.15
N ASN A 96 -20.71 -9.42 47.04
CA ASN A 96 -22.11 -9.08 47.39
C ASN A 96 -22.85 -8.31 46.28
N GLU A 97 -22.38 -8.34 45.03
CA GLU A 97 -23.03 -7.64 43.92
C GLU A 97 -24.04 -8.53 43.18
N LYS A 98 -25.17 -7.95 42.73
CA LYS A 98 -26.23 -8.69 42.01
C LYS A 98 -26.09 -8.50 40.50
N VAL A 99 -25.75 -9.58 39.79
CA VAL A 99 -25.63 -9.61 38.33
C VAL A 99 -26.99 -9.80 37.68
N ILE A 100 -27.27 -9.03 36.63
CA ILE A 100 -28.43 -9.20 35.77
C ILE A 100 -27.92 -9.53 34.37
N SER A 101 -28.12 -10.76 33.90
CA SER A 101 -27.82 -11.15 32.52
C SER A 101 -29.06 -10.93 31.64
N PHE A 102 -28.87 -10.21 30.53
CA PHE A 102 -29.92 -10.05 29.52
C PHE A 102 -29.78 -11.15 28.48
N VAL A 103 -30.77 -12.03 28.39
CA VAL A 103 -30.86 -13.01 27.30
C VAL A 103 -31.46 -12.28 26.09
N MET A 104 -30.65 -12.04 25.05
CA MET A 104 -31.19 -11.50 23.81
C MET A 104 -32.07 -12.55 23.12
N PRO A 105 -33.27 -12.18 22.66
CA PRO A 105 -34.10 -13.07 21.86
C PRO A 105 -33.38 -13.41 20.56
N GLU A 106 -33.50 -14.66 20.11
CA GLU A 106 -32.86 -15.10 18.87
C GLU A 106 -33.23 -14.19 17.70
N PRO A 107 -32.23 -13.72 16.92
CA PRO A 107 -32.50 -12.90 15.75
C PRO A 107 -33.32 -13.73 14.76
N LYS A 108 -34.53 -13.26 14.45
CA LYS A 108 -35.38 -13.85 13.40
C LYS A 108 -34.55 -13.98 12.11
N PRO A 109 -34.64 -15.12 11.39
CA PRO A 109 -33.88 -15.32 10.16
C PRO A 109 -34.15 -14.17 9.20
N LYS A 110 -33.09 -13.44 8.86
CA LYS A 110 -33.13 -12.40 7.82
C LYS A 110 -33.31 -13.11 6.49
N GLU A 111 -34.40 -12.82 5.79
CA GLU A 111 -34.64 -13.30 4.43
C GLU A 111 -33.47 -12.88 3.54
N GLU A 112 -32.78 -13.88 2.98
CA GLU A 112 -31.70 -13.69 2.02
C GLU A 112 -32.26 -13.13 0.71
N ILE A 113 -32.01 -11.85 0.42
CA ILE A 113 -32.24 -11.30 -0.92
C ILE A 113 -31.16 -11.87 -1.84
N ASN A 114 -31.50 -13.01 -2.46
CA ASN A 114 -30.73 -13.63 -3.54
C ASN A 114 -30.84 -12.80 -4.82
N THR A 115 -30.13 -11.68 -4.89
CA THR A 115 -29.72 -11.08 -6.17
C THR A 115 -28.26 -11.43 -6.40
N SER A 116 -28.02 -12.66 -6.88
CA SER A 116 -26.76 -13.03 -7.50
C SER A 116 -26.63 -12.31 -8.84
N VAL A 117 -26.22 -11.04 -8.78
CA VAL A 117 -25.82 -10.31 -9.98
C VAL A 117 -24.53 -10.96 -10.45
N ASN A 118 -24.60 -11.76 -11.51
CA ASN A 118 -23.44 -12.39 -12.11
C ASN A 118 -22.51 -11.31 -12.72
N PHE A 119 -21.55 -10.84 -11.92
CA PHE A 119 -20.54 -9.84 -12.31
C PHE A 119 -19.65 -10.28 -13.49
N PHE A 120 -19.55 -11.59 -13.73
CA PHE A 120 -18.76 -12.15 -14.82
C PHE A 120 -19.57 -12.40 -16.10
N ASN A 121 -20.85 -12.03 -16.15
CA ASN A 121 -21.63 -12.14 -17.37
C ASN A 121 -21.30 -10.97 -18.31
N PRO A 122 -20.73 -11.21 -19.50
CA PRO A 122 -20.40 -10.14 -20.44
C PRO A 122 -21.64 -9.35 -20.90
N LYS A 123 -22.83 -9.94 -20.86
CA LYS A 123 -24.08 -9.29 -21.27
C LYS A 123 -24.55 -8.21 -20.28
N THR A 124 -24.28 -8.35 -18.98
CA THR A 124 -24.66 -7.34 -17.96
C THR A 124 -23.71 -6.15 -18.01
N TRP A 125 -22.41 -6.39 -18.21
CA TRP A 125 -21.41 -5.32 -18.34
C TRP A 125 -21.58 -4.49 -19.63
N LEU A 126 -21.87 -5.14 -20.77
CA LEU A 126 -22.12 -4.44 -22.05
C LEU A 126 -23.36 -3.52 -21.97
N GLY A 127 -24.42 -3.95 -21.29
CA GLY A 127 -25.63 -3.13 -21.09
C GLY A 127 -25.40 -1.92 -20.18
N TRP A 128 -24.56 -2.06 -19.14
CA TRP A 128 -24.16 -0.93 -18.30
C TRP A 128 -23.28 0.08 -19.05
N PHE A 129 -22.34 -0.42 -19.86
CA PHE A 129 -21.43 0.42 -20.65
C PHE A 129 -22.18 1.22 -21.73
N SER A 130 -23.14 0.60 -22.43
CA SER A 130 -23.92 1.29 -23.46
C SER A 130 -24.76 2.44 -22.89
N ASN A 131 -25.41 2.23 -21.75
CA ASN A 131 -26.19 3.26 -21.07
C ASN A 131 -25.31 4.41 -20.55
N SER A 132 -24.12 4.08 -20.03
CA SER A 132 -23.16 5.10 -19.59
C SER A 132 -22.63 5.94 -20.75
N TRP A 133 -22.44 5.35 -21.93
CA TRP A 133 -21.98 6.05 -23.13
C TRP A 133 -23.05 6.99 -23.72
N GLN A 134 -24.33 6.60 -23.66
CA GLN A 134 -25.45 7.46 -24.08
C GLN A 134 -25.55 8.73 -23.22
N TRP A 135 -25.35 8.61 -21.90
CA TRP A 135 -25.35 9.78 -21.00
C TRP A 135 -24.19 10.75 -21.26
N ILE A 136 -23.02 10.25 -21.66
CA ILE A 136 -21.87 11.09 -22.00
C ILE A 136 -22.13 11.88 -23.29
N LYS A 137 -22.75 11.24 -24.29
CA LYS A 137 -23.13 11.93 -25.54
C LYS A 137 -24.25 12.94 -25.37
N SER A 138 -25.10 12.83 -24.36
CA SER A 138 -26.14 13.84 -24.13
C SER A 138 -25.65 15.06 -23.34
N LYS A 139 -24.42 15.00 -22.80
CA LYS A 139 -23.79 16.07 -22.02
C LYS A 139 -22.75 16.89 -22.81
N PHE A 140 -22.49 16.50 -24.06
CA PHE A 140 -21.60 17.17 -25.03
C PHE A 140 -22.36 17.41 -26.33
#